data_AF-A0A848ZQM0-F1
#
_entry.id   AF-A0A848ZQM0-F1
#
_cell.length_a   1.000
_cell.length_b   1.000
_cell.length_c   1.000
_cell.angle_alpha   90.00
_cell.angle_beta   90.00
_cell.angle_gamma   90.00
#
_symmetry.space_group_name_H-M   'P 1'
#
loop_
_entity.id
_entity.type
_entity.pdbx_description
1 polymer ?
#
loop_
_entity_poly.entity_id
_entity_poly.type
_entity_poly.pdbx_seq_one_letter_code
_entity_poly.pdbx_strand_id
1 'polypeptide(L)'
;IGYTPSEIVRKEIEEETGLVTKVDRLLAVYDKRCHRHPPQPFYVYKLVFLCTIKNGNLRWGFDMEGAAFFDIDNLPELSEDRILKSQIKQLYKLALDETPKVYFD
;
A
#
# COMPACT_ATOMS: atom_id res chain seq x y z
N ILE A 1 3.79 19.12 0.43
CA ILE A 1 4.24 19.38 1.82
C ILE A 1 3.00 19.77 2.62
N GLY A 2 2.81 19.21 3.82
CA GLY A 2 1.68 19.57 4.68
C GLY A 2 0.48 18.61 4.66
N TYR A 3 0.63 17.39 4.13
CA TYR A 3 -0.37 16.33 4.27
C TYR A 3 -0.09 15.47 5.50
N THR A 4 -1.13 15.15 6.25
CA THR A 4 -1.09 14.07 7.24
C THR A 4 -0.91 12.70 6.54
N PRO A 5 -0.46 11.64 7.26
CA PRO A 5 -0.32 10.31 6.66
C PRO A 5 -1.61 9.78 6.03
N SER A 6 -2.77 10.06 6.63
CA SER A 6 -4.07 9.63 6.11
C SER A 6 -4.53 10.45 4.90
N GLU A 7 -4.13 11.72 4.79
CA GLU A 7 -4.46 12.55 3.62
C GLU A 7 -3.61 12.18 2.43
N ILE A 8 -2.30 11.96 2.62
CA ILE A 8 -1.42 11.63 1.50
C ILE A 8 -1.80 10.29 0.87
N VAL A 9 -2.10 9.26 1.67
CA VAL A 9 -2.50 7.96 1.11
C VAL A 9 -3.81 8.05 0.33
N ARG A 10 -4.79 8.86 0.78
CA ARG A 10 -6.04 9.07 0.03
C ARG A 10 -5.80 9.79 -1.28
N LYS A 11 -4.96 10.83 -1.26
CA LYS A 11 -4.58 11.60 -2.44
C LYS A 11 -3.89 10.71 -3.48
N GLU A 12 -2.87 9.96 -3.08
CA GLU A 12 -2.13 9.08 -3.99
C GLU A 12 -3.05 7.99 -4.58
N ILE A 13 -3.93 7.37 -3.78
CA ILE A 13 -4.88 6.39 -4.32
C ILE A 13 -5.80 7.01 -5.37
N GLU A 14 -6.33 8.22 -5.12
CA GLU A 14 -7.21 8.90 -6.07
C GLU A 14 -6.47 9.29 -7.37
N GLU A 15 -5.25 9.81 -7.26
CA GLU A 15 -4.44 10.22 -8.41
C GLU A 15 -3.96 9.03 -9.26
N GLU A 16 -3.56 7.93 -8.61
CA GLU A 16 -3.00 6.76 -9.30
C GLU A 16 -4.09 5.82 -9.84
N THR A 17 -5.27 5.77 -9.21
CA THR A 17 -6.30 4.75 -9.52
C THR A 17 -7.70 5.29 -9.78
N GLY A 18 -7.95 6.59 -9.57
CA GLY A 18 -9.27 7.21 -9.72
C GLY A 18 -10.27 6.82 -8.63
N LEU A 19 -9.84 6.08 -7.60
CA LEU A 19 -10.69 5.61 -6.52
C LEU A 19 -10.69 6.57 -5.34
N VAL A 20 -11.89 6.92 -4.88
CA VAL A 20 -12.06 7.72 -3.66
C VAL A 20 -12.19 6.77 -2.48
N THR A 21 -11.28 6.90 -1.51
CA THR A 21 -11.19 5.98 -0.37
C THR A 21 -11.32 6.68 0.98
N LYS A 22 -11.70 5.89 1.99
CA LYS A 22 -11.58 6.21 3.41
C LYS A 22 -10.43 5.38 4.00
N VAL A 23 -9.55 6.01 4.78
CA VAL A 23 -8.56 5.29 5.60
C VAL A 23 -9.27 4.70 6.81
N ASP A 24 -9.16 3.39 6.99
CA ASP A 24 -9.80 2.68 8.10
C ASP A 24 -8.85 2.49 9.27
N ARG A 25 -7.63 1.99 9.00
CA ARG A 25 -6.58 1.82 10.02
C ARG A 25 -5.20 1.63 9.40
N LEU A 26 -4.15 1.82 10.21
CA LEU A 26 -2.80 1.42 9.88
C LEU A 26 -2.66 -0.11 9.98
N LEU A 27 -2.01 -0.74 9.00
CA LEU A 27 -1.70 -2.17 9.00
C LEU A 27 -0.26 -2.43 9.44
N ALA A 28 0.69 -1.65 8.93
CA ALA A 28 2.09 -1.88 9.17
C ALA A 28 2.95 -0.61 9.10
N VAL A 29 4.06 -0.62 9.84
CA VAL A 29 5.21 0.27 9.65
C VAL A 29 6.43 -0.61 9.39
N TYR A 30 6.93 -0.62 8.16
CA TYR A 30 8.12 -1.38 7.80
C TYR A 30 9.36 -0.49 7.79
N ASP A 31 10.44 -0.91 8.45
CA ASP A 31 11.80 -0.43 8.20
C ASP A 31 12.35 -1.16 6.98
N LYS A 32 12.59 -0.47 5.85
CA LYS A 32 13.13 -1.14 4.65
C LYS A 32 14.42 -1.93 4.93
N ARG A 33 15.24 -1.54 5.90
CA ARG A 33 16.49 -2.25 6.28
C ARG A 33 16.23 -3.62 6.90
N CYS A 34 15.09 -3.82 7.55
CA CYS A 34 14.73 -5.10 8.18
C CYS A 34 14.24 -6.15 7.16
N HIS A 35 14.04 -5.76 5.90
CA HIS A 35 13.52 -6.61 4.84
C HIS A 35 14.51 -6.72 3.67
N ARG A 36 14.37 -7.76 2.84
CA ARG A 36 15.24 -8.02 1.69
C ARG A 36 14.88 -7.15 0.47
N HIS A 37 14.69 -5.85 0.68
CA HIS A 37 14.54 -4.91 -0.43
C HIS A 37 15.87 -4.72 -1.17
N PRO A 38 15.83 -4.42 -2.47
CA PRO A 38 17.02 -3.97 -3.20
C PRO A 38 17.67 -2.74 -2.52
N PRO A 39 19.02 -2.58 -2.64
CA PRO A 39 19.70 -1.41 -2.09
C PRO A 39 19.14 -0.09 -2.63
N GLN A 40 19.01 0.90 -1.75
CA GLN A 40 18.54 2.24 -2.08
C GLN A 40 19.43 3.31 -1.45
N PRO A 41 19.52 4.51 -2.05
CA PRO A 41 20.31 5.62 -1.52
C PRO A 41 19.71 6.22 -0.24
N PHE A 42 18.41 6.00 0.02
CA PHE A 42 17.69 6.57 1.14
C PHE A 42 17.21 5.49 2.09
N TYR A 43 17.30 5.79 3.39
CA TYR A 43 16.66 5.00 4.44
C TYR A 43 15.19 5.40 4.55
N VAL A 44 14.28 4.41 4.53
CA VAL A 44 12.83 4.65 4.40
C VAL A 44 12.05 3.77 5.37
N TYR A 45 11.13 4.40 6.11
CA TYR A 45 10.00 3.71 6.72
C TYR A 45 8.80 3.72 5.78
N LYS A 46 8.09 2.59 5.68
CA LYS A 46 6.86 2.46 4.90
C LYS A 46 5.67 2.29 5.81
N LEU A 47 4.74 3.23 5.74
CA LEU A 47 3.45 3.13 6.43
C LEU A 47 2.43 2.55 5.45
N VAL A 48 1.74 1.48 5.84
CA VAL A 48 0.74 0.81 5.00
C VAL A 48 -0.62 0.90 5.67
N PHE A 49 -1.60 1.42 4.95
CA PHE A 49 -2.94 1.66 5.46
C PHE A 49 -3.96 0.73 4.80
N LEU A 50 -4.92 0.27 5.60
CA LEU A 50 -6.15 -0.35 5.09
C LEU A 50 -7.13 0.76 4.73
N CYS A 51 -7.64 0.70 3.50
CA CYS A 51 -8.58 1.68 2.97
C CYS A 51 -9.80 0.99 2.35
N THR A 52 -10.98 1.54 2.60
CA THR A 52 -12.23 1.12 1.97
C THR A 52 -12.58 2.06 0.82
N ILE A 53 -12.84 1.49 -0.36
CA ILE A 53 -13.35 2.21 -1.53
C ILE A 53 -14.75 2.75 -1.21
N LYS A 54 -14.96 4.05 -1.43
CA LYS A 54 -16.25 4.72 -1.23
C LYS A 54 -16.91 5.13 -2.53
N ASN A 55 -16.12 5.50 -3.54
CA ASN A 55 -16.60 5.91 -4.85
C ASN A 55 -15.46 5.83 -5.88
N GLY A 56 -15.75 6.21 -7.11
CA GLY A 56 -14.81 6.24 -8.22
C GLY A 56 -14.86 4.98 -9.07
N ASN A 57 -14.22 5.05 -10.23
CA ASN A 57 -14.04 3.92 -11.12
C ASN A 57 -12.54 3.72 -11.33
N LEU A 58 -12.12 2.46 -11.39
CA LEU A 58 -10.71 2.14 -11.58
C LEU A 58 -10.23 2.72 -12.91
N ARG A 59 -9.35 3.71 -12.82
CA ARG A 59 -8.75 4.41 -13.95
C ARG A 59 -7.38 4.90 -13.53
N TRP A 60 -6.35 4.51 -14.28
CA TRP A 60 -4.99 4.90 -13.93
C TRP A 60 -4.71 6.38 -14.22
N GLY A 61 -3.82 6.96 -13.40
CA GLY A 61 -3.31 8.33 -13.58
C GLY A 61 -2.42 8.50 -14.81
N PHE A 62 -2.09 9.74 -15.15
CA PHE A 62 -1.32 10.07 -16.37
C PHE A 62 0.08 9.41 -16.40
N ASP A 63 0.71 9.23 -15.25
CA ASP A 63 2.07 8.67 -15.12
C ASP A 63 2.09 7.15 -14.85
N MET A 64 0.96 6.46 -15.05
CA MET A 64 0.83 5.01 -14.82
C MET A 64 0.53 4.26 -16.11
N GLU A 65 1.05 3.04 -16.23
CA GLU A 65 0.77 2.16 -17.38
C GLU A 65 -0.56 1.42 -17.25
N GLY A 66 -1.13 1.35 -16.05
CA GLY A 66 -2.40 0.69 -15.78
C GLY A 66 -2.74 0.60 -14.29
N ALA A 67 -3.97 0.19 -14.00
CA ALA A 67 -4.44 -0.09 -12.64
C ALA A 67 -5.41 -1.29 -12.70
N ALA A 68 -5.19 -2.29 -11.84
CA ALA A 68 -5.97 -3.52 -11.80
C ALA A 68 -6.00 -4.10 -10.37
N PHE A 69 -7.04 -4.88 -10.07
CA PHE A 69 -7.10 -5.73 -8.88
C PHE A 69 -6.53 -7.11 -9.21
N PHE A 70 -5.75 -7.66 -8.28
CA PHE A 70 -5.11 -8.96 -8.44
C PHE A 70 -5.46 -9.88 -7.28
N ASP A 71 -5.60 -11.17 -7.59
CA ASP A 71 -5.75 -12.22 -6.58
C ASP A 71 -4.43 -12.40 -5.81
N ILE A 72 -4.52 -12.67 -4.50
CA ILE A 72 -3.34 -12.80 -3.63
C ILE A 72 -2.42 -13.96 -4.04
N ASP A 73 -2.97 -14.99 -4.68
CA ASP A 73 -2.24 -16.15 -5.16
C ASP A 73 -1.79 -15.99 -6.62
N ASN A 74 -2.27 -14.97 -7.33
CA ASN A 74 -1.92 -14.65 -8.71
C ASN A 74 -1.45 -13.19 -8.87
N LEU A 75 -0.44 -12.80 -8.09
CA LEU A 75 0.17 -11.48 -8.15
C LEU A 75 0.99 -11.28 -9.45
N PRO A 76 1.00 -10.06 -10.01
CA PRO A 76 1.86 -9.72 -11.14
C PRO A 76 3.34 -9.66 -10.71
N GLU A 77 4.22 -9.35 -11.65
CA GLU A 77 5.59 -8.96 -11.31
C GLU A 77 5.58 -7.74 -10.37
N LEU A 78 6.38 -7.81 -9.31
CA LEU A 78 6.38 -6.80 -8.27
C LEU A 78 7.58 -5.87 -8.43
N SER A 79 7.35 -4.57 -8.21
CA SER A 79 8.42 -3.64 -7.92
C SER A 79 8.93 -3.93 -6.49
N GLU A 80 9.92 -4.83 -6.37
CA GLU A 80 10.46 -5.26 -5.07
C GLU A 80 11.07 -4.12 -4.26
N ASP A 81 11.40 -3.01 -4.91
CA ASP A 81 11.80 -1.78 -4.23
C ASP A 81 10.66 -1.13 -3.42
N ARG A 82 9.44 -1.21 -3.93
CA ARG A 82 8.21 -0.67 -3.32
C ARG A 82 7.54 -1.64 -2.37
N ILE A 83 7.50 -2.94 -2.67
CA ILE A 83 6.87 -3.92 -1.78
C ILE A 83 7.36 -5.34 -2.10
N LEU A 84 7.56 -6.16 -1.06
CA LEU A 84 7.90 -7.58 -1.24
C LEU A 84 6.64 -8.46 -1.23
N LYS A 85 6.70 -9.59 -1.92
CA LYS A 85 5.62 -10.60 -1.89
C LYS A 85 5.30 -11.07 -0.47
N SER A 86 6.31 -11.19 0.40
CA SER A 86 6.12 -11.54 1.81
C SER A 86 5.31 -10.48 2.57
N GLN A 87 5.58 -9.20 2.32
CA GLN A 87 4.86 -8.08 2.93
C GLN A 87 3.41 -8.06 2.44
N ILE A 88 3.14 -8.21 1.13
CA ILE A 88 1.77 -8.29 0.59
C ILE A 88 0.97 -9.41 1.27
N LYS A 89 1.55 -10.61 1.40
CA LYS A 89 0.89 -11.75 2.07
C LYS A 89 0.61 -11.49 3.54
N GLN A 90 1.52 -10.81 4.25
CA GLN A 90 1.30 -10.43 5.64
C GLN A 90 0.19 -9.39 5.76
N LEU A 91 0.21 -8.35 4.94
CA LEU A 91 -0.79 -7.28 4.89
C LEU A 91 -2.18 -7.82 4.56
N TYR A 92 -2.28 -8.77 3.62
CA TYR A 92 -3.54 -9.44 3.29
C TYR A 92 -4.13 -10.15 4.52
N LYS A 93 -3.32 -10.91 5.25
CA LYS A 93 -3.76 -11.55 6.51
C LYS A 93 -4.18 -10.53 7.57
N LEU A 94 -3.41 -9.45 7.72
CA LEU A 94 -3.74 -8.39 8.67
C LEU A 94 -5.04 -7.68 8.30
N ALA A 95 -5.32 -7.49 7.00
CA ALA A 95 -6.55 -6.86 6.52
C ALA A 95 -7.79 -7.72 6.79
N LEU A 96 -7.65 -9.05 6.76
CA LEU A 96 -8.73 -10.00 7.06
C LEU A 96 -8.91 -10.27 8.57
N ASP A 97 -7.93 -9.96 9.43
CA ASP A 97 -8.06 -10.16 10.88
C ASP A 97 -9.10 -9.20 11.46
N GLU A 98 -10.13 -9.76 12.12
CA GLU A 98 -11.17 -9.01 12.81
C GLU A 98 -10.63 -8.30 14.07
N THR A 99 -9.53 -8.79 14.63
CA THR A 99 -8.84 -8.13 15.74
C THR A 99 -7.77 -7.18 15.16
N PRO A 100 -7.95 -5.86 15.27
CA PRO A 100 -7.04 -4.90 14.65
C PRO A 100 -5.66 -4.96 15.32
N LYS A 101 -4.70 -5.53 14.60
CA LYS A 101 -3.27 -5.52 14.94
C LYS A 101 -2.51 -4.67 13.95
N VAL A 102 -1.44 -4.04 14.43
CA VAL A 102 -0.49 -3.29 13.62
C VAL A 102 0.86 -3.98 13.73
N TYR A 103 1.48 -4.28 12.59
CA TYR A 103 2.86 -4.77 12.55
C TYR A 103 3.85 -3.61 12.56
N PHE A 104 4.96 -3.77 13.26
CA PHE A 104 6.14 -2.92 13.13
C PHE A 104 7.40 -3.76 13.40
N ASP A 105 8.50 -3.41 12.74
CA ASP A 105 9.81 -4.04 12.94
C ASP A 105 10.49 -3.66 14.27
#